data_AF-B5IM23-F1
#
_entry.id   AF-B5IM23-F1
#
_cell.length_a   1.000
_cell.length_b   1.000
_cell.length_c   1.000
_cell.angle_alpha   90.00
_cell.angle_beta   90.00
_cell.angle_gamma   90.00
#
_symmetry.space_group_name_H-M   'P 1'
#
loop_
_entity.id
_entity.type
_entity.pdbx_description
1 polymer ?
#
loop_
_entity_poly.entity_id
_entity_poly.type
_entity_poly.pdbx_seq_one_letter_code
_entity_poly.pdbx_strand_id
1 'polypeptide(L)' 'MPALYPTQAEAEQAARLHFNCTGAHRMGNQWMPCAQHGTPNGTTHAH' A
#
# COMPACT_ATOMS: atom_id res chain seq x y z
N MET A 1 -9.03 -5.65 6.93
CA MET A 1 -7.71 -5.16 7.38
C MET A 1 -7.66 -3.66 7.11
N PRO A 2 -7.37 -2.80 8.11
CA PRO A 2 -7.28 -1.36 7.88
C PRO A 2 -6.13 -1.09 6.90
N ALA A 3 -6.41 -0.45 5.77
CA ALA A 3 -5.38 -0.05 4.80
C ALA A 3 -4.70 1.27 5.18
N LEU A 4 -4.94 1.79 6.39
CA LEU A 4 -4.53 3.11 6.83
C LEU A 4 -3.80 3.01 8.17
N TYR A 5 -2.55 3.44 8.18
CA TYR A 5 -1.63 3.44 9.31
C TYR A 5 -1.35 4.87 9.77
N PRO A 6 -1.05 5.09 11.05
CA PRO A 6 -0.68 6.41 11.56
C PRO A 6 0.75 6.81 11.16
N THR A 7 1.62 5.82 10.89
CA THR A 7 3.02 6.06 10.56
C THR A 7 3.43 5.42 9.22
N GLN A 8 4.39 6.05 8.56
CA GLN A 8 4.98 5.51 7.32
C GLN A 8 5.63 4.14 7.54
N ALA A 9 6.32 3.96 8.67
CA ALA A 9 7.04 2.73 8.98
C ALA A 9 6.10 1.52 9.13
N GLU A 10 4.97 1.70 9.81
CA GLU A 10 3.97 0.63 9.93
C GLU A 10 3.30 0.33 8.60
N ALA A 11 2.97 1.35 7.81
CA ALA A 11 2.47 1.17 6.46
C ALA A 11 3.46 0.42 5.56
N GLU A 12 4.77 0.72 5.66
CA GLU A 12 5.81 0.05 4.88
C GLU A 12 6.07 -1.40 5.29
N GLN A 13 5.95 -1.71 6.59
CA GLN A 13 6.01 -3.09 7.06
C GLN A 13 4.81 -3.87 6.58
N ALA A 14 3.60 -3.31 6.73
CA ALA A 14 2.39 -3.93 6.26
C ALA A 14 2.37 -4.13 4.73
N ALA A 15 2.91 -3.18 3.97
CA ALA A 15 3.09 -3.30 2.53
C ALA A 15 3.91 -4.54 2.16
N ARG A 16 5.03 -4.77 2.86
CA ARG A 16 5.89 -5.93 2.66
C ARG A 16 5.25 -7.23 3.14
N LEU A 17 4.63 -7.21 4.32
CA LEU A 17 4.09 -8.41 4.97
C LEU A 17 2.78 -8.91 4.33
N HIS A 18 1.91 -8.00 3.89
CA HIS A 18 0.57 -8.35 3.42
C HIS A 18 0.36 -8.16 1.92
N PHE A 19 1.08 -7.22 1.30
CA PHE A 19 0.87 -6.84 -0.10
C PHE A 19 2.07 -7.17 -0.99
N ASN A 20 3.17 -7.70 -0.43
CA ASN A 20 4.46 -7.90 -1.10
C ASN A 20 4.91 -6.69 -1.94
N CYS A 21 4.59 -5.50 -1.45
CA CYS A 21 4.84 -4.23 -2.10
C CYS A 21 5.74 -3.36 -1.23
N THR A 22 6.43 -2.40 -1.84
CA THR A 22 7.43 -1.57 -1.16
C THR A 22 6.95 -0.12 -1.08
N GLY A 23 7.25 0.52 0.05
CA GLY A 23 6.92 1.92 0.29
C GLY A 23 5.52 2.13 0.86
N ALA A 24 5.27 3.37 1.29
CA ALA A 24 4.01 3.85 1.81
C ALA A 24 3.81 5.30 1.36
N HIS A 25 2.59 5.67 1.00
CA HIS A 25 2.23 7.05 0.67
C HIS A 25 1.31 7.65 1.72
N ARG A 26 1.41 8.97 1.91
CA ARG A 26 0.55 9.70 2.85
C ARG A 26 -0.77 10.08 2.15
N MET A 27 -1.88 9.60 2.68
CA MET A 27 -3.24 9.99 2.31
C MET A 27 -3.82 10.85 3.46
N GLY A 28 -3.73 12.18 3.32
CA GLY A 28 -4.17 13.12 4.35
C GLY A 28 -3.34 12.99 5.64
N ASN A 29 -3.98 12.58 6.74
CA ASN A 29 -3.34 12.34 8.05
C ASN A 29 -2.92 10.88 8.26
N GLN A 30 -3.13 10.01 7.27
CA GLN A 30 -2.88 8.58 7.38
C GLN A 30 -1.91 8.12 6.29
N TRP A 31 -1.35 6.93 6.47
CA TRP A 31 -0.40 6.31 5.57
C TRP A 31 -0.97 5.03 5.03
N MET A 32 -0.87 4.82 3.71
CA MET A 32 -1.30 3.58 3.11
C MET A 32 -0.10 2.70 2.79
N PRO A 33 -0.22 1.37 2.99
CA PRO A 33 0.78 0.44 2.54
C PRO A 33 0.79 0.44 1.00
N CYS A 34 2.00 0.35 0.43
CA CYS A 34 2.31 0.47 -1.00
C CYS A 34 2.40 1.94 -1.47
N ALA A 35 3.58 2.35 -1.96
CA ALA A 35 3.76 3.68 -2.53
C ALA A 35 2.92 3.90 -3.80
N GLN A 36 2.61 2.81 -4.52
CA GLN A 36 1.79 2.81 -5.71
C GLN A 36 0.78 1.67 -5.58
N HIS A 37 -0.50 1.97 -5.82
CA HIS A 37 -1.45 0.93 -6.19
C HIS A 37 -0.95 0.40 -7.54
N GLY A 38 -0.38 -0.81 -7.54
CA GLY A 38 0.42 -1.32 -8.64
C GLY A 38 -0.16 -0.98 -10.00
N THR A 39 0.67 -0.50 -10.92
CA THR A 39 0.36 -0.65 -12.34
C THR A 39 0.02 -2.13 -12.56
N PRO A 40 -1.11 -2.46 -13.18
CA PRO A 40 -1.56 -3.84 -13.32
C PRO A 40 -0.67 -4.58 -14.34
N ASN A 41 0.56 -4.92 -13.95
CA ASN A 41 1.41 -5.89 -14.64
C ASN A 41 1.30 -7.23 -13.91
N GLY A 42 0.07 -7.77 -13.93
CA GLY A 42 -0.31 -9.00 -13.26
C GLY A 42 -1.80 -9.29 -13.44
N THR A 43 -2.26 -9.29 -14.69
CA THR A 43 -3.46 -10.01 -15.17
C THR A 43 -4.83 -9.62 -14.55
N THR A 44 -5.53 -8.75 -15.29
CA THR A 44 -6.99 -8.82 -15.58
C THR A 44 -8.00 -8.43 -14.49
N HIS A 45 -8.46 -7.18 -14.52
CA HIS A 45 -9.88 -6.82 -14.71
C HIS A 45 -10.03 -5.30 -14.88
N ALA A 46 -10.07 -4.86 -16.14
CA ALA A 46 -10.78 -3.64 -16.53
C ALA A 46 -11.94 -4.11 -17.41
N HIS A 47 -13.10 -3.53 -17.12
CA HIS A 47 -14.47 -3.77 -17.62
C HIS A 47 -14.62 -4.30 -19.05
#